data_AF-A0A0D7AF23-F1
#
_entry.id   AF-A0A0D7AF23-F1
#
_cell.length_a   1.000
_cell.length_b   1.000
_cell.length_c   1.000
_cell.angle_alpha   90.00
_cell.angle_beta   90.00
_cell.angle_gamma   90.00
#
_symmetry.space_group_name_H-M   'P 1'
#
loop_
_entity.id
_entity.type
_entity.pdbx_description
1 polymer ?
#
loop_
_entity_poly.entity_id
_entity_poly.type
_entity_poly.pdbx_seq_one_letter_code
_entity_poly.pdbx_strand_id
1 'polypeptide(L)'
;MIFQRPDIVEIGTESPWDESADPATVKNIEWSRMSSDFTNAGYREGITAGKEAALQEGFDAGFASVGVPLGRELGQLRGQTSALLSLLALESTNPARGPNMDVHNRLLSEAREISQELSNVRFSDIAPPDAEAEEHARLHLPEMDTDASVHREFDGIADESSLGKHRLEALENQLSQMTAGSSSTSTRPRLSYSDVQLLKSRIEMLASEVLQSG
;
A
#
# COMPACT_ATOMS: atom_id res chain seq x y z
N MET A 1 -0.35 66.21 50.32
CA MET A 1 -1.45 66.30 49.35
C MET A 1 -0.91 65.88 47.98
N ILE A 2 -1.09 64.61 47.66
CA ILE A 2 -1.84 64.07 46.49
C ILE A 2 -0.95 63.93 45.25
N PHE A 3 -0.42 62.72 45.07
CA PHE A 3 0.14 62.21 43.81
C PHE A 3 -1.02 61.96 42.84
N GLN A 4 -1.13 62.75 41.77
CA GLN A 4 -2.06 62.50 40.67
C GLN A 4 -1.39 61.49 39.72
N ARG A 5 -1.96 60.28 39.63
CA ARG A 5 -1.51 59.24 38.68
C ARG A 5 -1.85 59.67 37.25
N PRO A 6 -1.02 59.33 36.23
CA PRO A 6 -1.41 59.51 34.84
C PRO A 6 -2.58 58.59 34.51
N ASP A 7 -3.56 59.14 33.79
CA ASP A 7 -4.77 58.47 33.34
C ASP A 7 -4.42 57.16 32.63
N ILE A 8 -4.76 56.05 33.28
CA ILE A 8 -4.78 54.73 32.65
C ILE A 8 -5.91 54.83 31.63
N VAL A 9 -5.56 54.87 30.34
CA VAL A 9 -6.53 54.63 29.26
C VAL A 9 -7.09 53.23 29.52
N GLU A 10 -8.30 53.17 30.07
CA GLU A 10 -9.07 51.93 30.10
C GLU A 10 -9.22 51.47 28.65
N ILE A 11 -8.42 50.48 28.27
CA ILE A 11 -8.70 49.67 27.10
C ILE A 11 -9.97 48.92 27.50
N GLY A 12 -11.11 49.53 27.15
CA GLY A 12 -12.42 48.96 27.37
C GLY A 12 -12.37 47.51 26.95
N THR A 13 -12.72 46.65 27.90
CA THR A 13 -13.05 45.25 27.63
C THR A 13 -14.37 45.25 26.85
N GLU A 14 -14.32 45.71 25.60
CA GLU A 14 -15.46 45.67 24.69
C GLU A 14 -15.60 44.21 24.25
N SER A 15 -16.32 43.49 25.08
CA SER A 15 -16.77 42.14 24.81
C SER A 15 -17.57 42.17 23.50
N PRO A 16 -17.34 41.26 22.54
CA PRO A 16 -18.13 41.15 21.31
C PRO A 16 -19.64 40.93 21.52
N TRP A 17 -20.06 40.78 22.78
CA TRP A 17 -21.43 40.63 23.26
C TRP A 17 -22.04 41.93 23.81
N ASP A 18 -21.34 43.08 23.68
CA ASP A 18 -21.91 44.40 23.97
C ASP A 18 -22.93 44.76 22.88
N GLU A 19 -24.17 44.99 23.28
CA GLU A 19 -25.33 45.28 22.43
C GLU A 19 -25.22 46.65 21.70
N SER A 20 -24.11 47.37 21.90
CA SER A 20 -23.73 48.61 21.22
C SER A 20 -22.54 48.49 20.25
N ALA A 21 -22.07 47.27 19.94
CA ALA A 21 -20.94 47.06 19.03
C ALA A 21 -21.22 47.65 17.63
N ASP A 22 -20.35 48.57 17.17
CA ASP A 22 -20.42 49.15 15.84
C ASP A 22 -20.36 48.03 14.77
N PRO A 23 -21.32 47.96 13.83
CA PRO A 23 -21.31 46.99 12.74
C PRO A 23 -19.99 46.92 11.96
N ALA A 24 -19.22 48.01 11.90
CA ALA A 24 -17.90 48.03 11.29
C ALA A 24 -16.85 47.22 12.07
N THR A 25 -16.93 47.23 13.41
CA THR A 25 -16.03 46.49 14.30
C THR A 25 -16.31 44.99 14.26
N VAL A 26 -17.59 44.60 14.32
CA VAL A 26 -18.02 43.20 14.17
C VAL A 26 -17.55 42.65 12.82
N LYS A 27 -17.76 43.41 11.75
CA LYS A 27 -17.26 43.08 10.42
C LYS A 27 -15.74 42.84 10.45
N ASN A 28 -14.93 43.78 10.94
CA ASN A 28 -13.47 43.62 10.95
C ASN A 28 -12.99 42.39 11.74
N ILE A 29 -13.66 42.05 12.85
CA ILE A 29 -13.36 40.83 13.63
C ILE A 29 -13.66 39.58 12.81
N GLU A 30 -14.81 39.52 12.15
CA GLU A 30 -15.18 38.41 11.26
C GLU A 30 -14.21 38.28 10.08
N TRP A 31 -13.82 39.39 9.44
CA TRP A 31 -12.83 39.37 8.36
C TRP A 31 -11.46 38.90 8.84
N SER A 32 -11.02 39.34 10.02
CA SER A 32 -9.74 38.90 10.60
C SER A 32 -9.75 37.39 10.89
N ARG A 33 -10.83 36.90 11.49
CA ARG A 33 -11.01 35.47 11.77
C ARG A 33 -11.08 34.64 10.49
N MET A 34 -11.86 35.06 9.50
CA MET A 34 -11.92 34.39 8.20
C MET A 34 -10.53 34.37 7.54
N SER A 35 -9.80 35.48 7.58
CA SER A 35 -8.45 35.57 7.03
C SER A 35 -7.47 34.62 7.71
N SER A 36 -7.50 34.53 9.05
CA SER A 36 -6.65 33.58 9.80
C SER A 36 -7.01 32.14 9.48
N ASP A 37 -8.30 31.83 9.38
CA ASP A 37 -8.79 30.48 9.08
C ASP A 37 -8.36 30.05 7.67
N PHE A 38 -8.53 30.92 6.65
CA PHE A 38 -8.07 30.65 5.29
C PHE A 38 -6.55 30.53 5.18
N THR A 39 -5.79 31.36 5.91
CA THR A 39 -4.32 31.30 5.89
C THR A 39 -3.82 30.00 6.50
N ASN A 40 -4.37 29.60 7.66
CA ASN A 40 -3.98 28.36 8.33
C ASN A 40 -4.43 27.13 7.54
N ALA A 41 -5.63 27.15 6.97
CA ALA A 41 -6.13 26.09 6.09
C ALA A 41 -5.25 25.94 4.84
N GLY A 42 -4.96 27.04 4.14
CA GLY A 42 -4.12 27.03 2.95
C GLY A 42 -2.68 26.59 3.23
N TYR A 43 -2.11 26.96 4.38
CA TYR A 43 -0.80 26.48 4.80
C TYR A 43 -0.81 24.96 5.06
N ARG A 44 -1.81 24.45 5.78
CA ARG A 44 -1.96 23.00 6.04
C ARG A 44 -2.15 22.21 4.74
N GLU A 45 -3.00 22.71 3.86
CA GLU A 45 -3.26 22.12 2.55
C GLU A 45 -1.99 22.11 1.70
N GLY A 46 -1.26 23.23 1.65
CA GLY A 46 0.00 23.32 0.90
C GLY A 46 1.06 22.33 1.38
N ILE A 47 1.22 22.15 2.70
CA ILE A 47 2.14 21.15 3.25
C ILE A 47 1.68 19.73 2.91
N THR A 48 0.38 19.46 3.01
CA THR A 48 -0.18 18.14 2.71
C THR A 48 0.00 17.79 1.23
N ALA A 49 -0.36 18.72 0.34
CA ALA A 49 -0.20 18.58 -1.10
C ALA A 49 1.28 18.40 -1.50
N GLY A 50 2.19 19.13 -0.86
CA GLY A 50 3.63 18.97 -1.12
C GLY A 50 4.16 17.60 -0.71
N LYS A 51 3.72 17.08 0.45
CA LYS A 51 4.08 15.73 0.92
C LYS A 51 3.50 14.64 0.01
N GLU A 52 2.24 14.78 -0.38
CA GLU A 52 1.57 13.84 -1.29
C GLU A 52 2.26 13.81 -2.66
N ALA A 53 2.59 14.99 -3.23
CA ALA A 53 3.30 15.08 -4.50
C ALA A 53 4.67 14.39 -4.45
N ALA A 54 5.44 14.60 -3.39
CA ALA A 54 6.74 13.93 -3.22
C ALA A 54 6.60 12.40 -3.05
N LEU A 55 5.57 11.93 -2.33
CA LEU A 55 5.30 10.50 -2.17
C LEU A 55 4.87 9.86 -3.48
N GLN A 56 4.05 10.55 -4.27
CA GLN A 56 3.51 10.04 -5.52
C GLN A 56 4.61 9.85 -6.58
N GLU A 57 5.60 10.74 -6.64
CA GLU A 57 6.76 10.58 -7.53
C GLU A 57 7.52 9.28 -7.25
N GLY A 58 7.78 8.98 -5.96
CA GLY A 58 8.41 7.73 -5.55
C GLY A 58 7.57 6.49 -5.86
N PHE A 59 6.25 6.58 -5.66
CA PHE A 59 5.33 5.51 -6.05
C PHE A 59 5.34 5.25 -7.56
N ASP A 60 5.23 6.30 -8.37
CA ASP A 60 5.19 6.18 -9.84
C ASP A 60 6.48 5.56 -10.38
N ALA A 61 7.64 5.95 -9.82
CA ALA A 61 8.92 5.38 -10.16
C ALA A 61 9.00 3.88 -9.80
N GLY A 62 8.61 3.49 -8.58
CA GLY A 62 8.58 2.09 -8.14
C GLY A 62 7.56 1.25 -8.92
N PHE A 63 6.39 1.81 -9.22
CA PHE A 63 5.36 1.17 -10.02
C PHE A 63 5.85 0.91 -11.45
N ALA A 64 6.48 1.88 -12.11
CA ALA A 64 6.97 1.73 -13.47
C ALA A 64 8.17 0.77 -13.56
N SER A 65 9.11 0.84 -12.61
CA SER A 65 10.37 0.08 -12.65
C SER A 65 10.25 -1.36 -12.16
N VAL A 66 9.46 -1.60 -11.10
CA VAL A 66 9.33 -2.91 -10.45
C VAL A 66 7.93 -3.46 -10.60
N GLY A 67 6.90 -2.66 -10.29
CA GLY A 67 5.51 -3.07 -10.28
C GLY A 67 5.00 -3.60 -11.64
N VAL A 68 5.19 -2.83 -12.70
CA VAL A 68 4.71 -3.17 -14.04
C VAL A 68 5.41 -4.40 -14.62
N PRO A 69 6.76 -4.50 -14.63
CA PRO A 69 7.43 -5.68 -15.19
C PRO A 69 7.08 -6.97 -14.45
N LEU A 70 7.11 -6.94 -13.12
CA LEU A 70 6.87 -8.11 -12.28
C LEU A 70 5.40 -8.54 -12.31
N GLY A 71 4.47 -7.58 -12.30
CA GLY A 71 3.04 -7.85 -12.45
C GLY A 71 2.68 -8.43 -13.81
N ARG A 72 3.34 -7.94 -14.87
CA ARG A 72 3.17 -8.48 -16.22
C ARG A 72 3.68 -9.91 -16.31
N GLU A 73 4.86 -10.21 -15.78
CA GLU A 73 5.44 -11.57 -15.82
C GLU A 73 4.52 -12.56 -15.09
N LEU A 74 4.11 -12.26 -13.84
CA LEU A 74 3.18 -13.11 -13.10
C LEU A 74 1.83 -13.27 -13.81
N GLY A 75 1.29 -12.18 -14.36
CA GLY A 75 0.05 -12.20 -15.12
C GLY A 75 0.13 -13.12 -16.33
N GLN A 76 1.25 -13.10 -17.05
CA GLN A 76 1.51 -14.00 -18.18
C GLN A 76 1.57 -15.47 -17.75
N LEU A 77 2.29 -15.80 -16.68
CA LEU A 77 2.37 -17.19 -16.18
C LEU A 77 1.00 -17.73 -15.75
N ARG A 78 0.21 -16.92 -15.04
CA ARG A 78 -1.17 -17.27 -14.66
C ARG A 78 -2.07 -17.46 -15.88
N GLY A 79 -1.94 -16.58 -16.87
CA GLY A 79 -2.68 -16.66 -18.14
C GLY A 79 -2.35 -17.92 -18.94
N GLN A 80 -1.05 -18.22 -19.11
CA GLN A 80 -0.58 -19.43 -19.79
C GLN A 80 -1.10 -20.70 -19.12
N THR A 81 -0.97 -20.79 -17.79
CA THR A 81 -1.45 -21.94 -17.02
C THR A 81 -2.98 -22.11 -17.14
N SER A 82 -3.74 -20.99 -17.10
CA SER A 82 -5.20 -21.02 -17.28
C SER A 82 -5.62 -21.49 -18.68
N ALA A 83 -4.87 -21.07 -19.72
CA ALA A 83 -5.10 -21.52 -21.08
C ALA A 83 -4.82 -23.02 -21.24
N LEU A 84 -3.71 -23.52 -20.68
CA LEU A 84 -3.37 -24.94 -20.67
C LEU A 84 -4.44 -25.78 -19.94
N LEU A 85 -4.91 -25.31 -18.78
CA LEU A 85 -5.99 -25.96 -18.03
C LEU A 85 -7.28 -26.04 -18.84
N SER A 86 -7.64 -24.96 -19.53
CA SER A 86 -8.86 -24.90 -20.35
C SER A 86 -8.77 -25.82 -21.56
N LEU A 87 -7.60 -25.87 -22.23
CA LEU A 87 -7.34 -26.77 -23.33
C LEU A 87 -7.46 -28.24 -22.89
N LEU A 88 -6.76 -28.61 -21.80
CA LEU A 88 -6.79 -29.95 -21.25
C LEU A 88 -8.20 -30.35 -20.78
N ALA A 89 -8.95 -29.43 -20.17
CA ALA A 89 -10.31 -29.70 -19.72
C ALA A 89 -11.29 -29.91 -20.88
N LEU A 90 -11.16 -29.13 -21.96
CA LEU A 90 -11.99 -29.29 -23.17
C LEU A 90 -11.74 -30.66 -23.81
N GLU A 91 -10.47 -31.01 -23.93
CA GLU A 91 -9.99 -32.27 -24.44
C GLU A 91 -10.46 -33.51 -23.65
N SER A 92 -10.66 -33.38 -22.33
CA SER A 92 -11.24 -34.45 -21.49
C SER A 92 -12.66 -34.85 -21.91
N THR A 93 -13.38 -33.98 -22.62
CA THR A 93 -14.77 -34.26 -23.04
C THR A 93 -14.86 -35.00 -24.37
N ASN A 94 -13.74 -35.24 -25.06
CA ASN A 94 -13.71 -35.89 -26.35
C ASN A 94 -13.77 -37.43 -26.21
N PRO A 95 -14.88 -38.10 -26.60
CA PRO A 95 -15.07 -39.54 -26.38
C PRO A 95 -14.19 -40.44 -27.26
N ALA A 96 -13.43 -39.87 -28.21
CA ALA A 96 -12.54 -40.62 -29.10
C ALA A 96 -11.14 -40.86 -28.51
N ARG A 97 -10.86 -40.40 -27.27
CA ARG A 97 -9.53 -40.50 -26.66
C ARG A 97 -9.31 -41.90 -26.08
N GLY A 98 -8.56 -42.72 -26.82
CA GLY A 98 -8.15 -44.07 -26.43
C GLY A 98 -7.09 -44.09 -25.30
N PRO A 99 -6.06 -44.94 -25.35
CA PRO A 99 -5.17 -45.31 -24.22
C PRO A 99 -4.30 -44.18 -23.59
N ASN A 100 -4.51 -42.91 -23.96
CA ASN A 100 -3.75 -41.75 -23.45
C ASN A 100 -4.43 -41.02 -22.27
N MET A 101 -5.51 -41.56 -21.70
CA MET A 101 -6.24 -40.93 -20.58
C MET A 101 -5.38 -40.75 -19.32
N ASP A 102 -4.46 -41.66 -19.03
CA ASP A 102 -3.60 -41.57 -17.84
C ASP A 102 -2.58 -40.43 -17.95
N VAL A 103 -2.00 -40.23 -19.14
CA VAL A 103 -1.09 -39.11 -19.44
C VAL A 103 -1.83 -37.79 -19.35
N HIS A 104 -3.03 -37.73 -19.94
CA HIS A 104 -3.89 -36.54 -19.87
C HIS A 104 -4.24 -36.15 -18.44
N ASN A 105 -4.66 -37.12 -17.62
CA ASN A 105 -5.01 -36.87 -16.22
C ASN A 105 -3.80 -36.40 -15.41
N ARG A 106 -2.59 -36.89 -15.72
CA ARG A 106 -1.34 -36.41 -15.10
C ARG A 106 -1.07 -34.96 -15.46
N LEU A 107 -1.10 -34.61 -16.75
CA LEU A 107 -0.88 -33.24 -17.22
C LEU A 107 -1.90 -32.26 -16.63
N LEU A 108 -3.16 -32.69 -16.53
CA LEU A 108 -4.23 -31.89 -15.96
C LEU A 108 -4.08 -31.72 -14.43
N SER A 109 -3.58 -32.73 -13.72
CA SER A 109 -3.22 -32.59 -12.29
C SER A 109 -2.06 -31.61 -12.12
N GLU A 110 -1.01 -31.74 -12.92
CA GLU A 110 0.18 -30.89 -12.82
C GLU A 110 -0.14 -29.42 -13.14
N ALA A 111 -0.94 -29.16 -14.17
CA ALA A 111 -1.40 -27.81 -14.50
C ALA A 111 -2.24 -27.18 -13.36
N ARG A 112 -3.03 -27.99 -12.63
CA ARG A 112 -3.78 -27.52 -11.45
C ARG A 112 -2.87 -27.19 -10.29
N GLU A 113 -1.87 -28.04 -10.04
CA GLU A 113 -0.87 -27.82 -9.00
C GLU A 113 -0.08 -26.52 -9.25
N ILE A 114 0.42 -26.33 -10.48
CA ILE A 114 1.11 -25.10 -10.89
C ILE A 114 0.19 -23.88 -10.72
N SER A 115 -1.08 -23.98 -11.11
CA SER A 115 -2.04 -22.88 -10.94
C SER A 115 -2.25 -22.52 -9.47
N GLN A 116 -2.28 -23.51 -8.58
CA GLN A 116 -2.43 -23.29 -7.13
C GLN A 116 -1.15 -22.71 -6.52
N GLU A 117 0.04 -23.11 -7.01
CA GLU A 117 1.31 -22.53 -6.59
C GLU A 117 1.41 -21.06 -7.03
N LEU A 118 1.06 -20.76 -8.29
CA LEU A 118 1.04 -19.38 -8.81
C LEU A 118 0.00 -18.47 -8.13
N SER A 119 -1.12 -19.00 -7.64
CA SER A 119 -2.11 -18.19 -6.92
C SER A 119 -1.62 -17.75 -5.54
N ASN A 120 -0.70 -18.51 -4.95
CA ASN A 120 -0.16 -18.23 -3.62
C ASN A 120 1.06 -17.28 -3.65
N VAL A 121 1.65 -17.02 -4.83
CA VAL A 121 2.75 -16.07 -4.98
C VAL A 121 2.24 -14.64 -4.73
N ARG A 122 2.85 -13.97 -3.74
CA ARG A 122 2.59 -12.57 -3.39
C ARG A 122 3.65 -11.67 -3.98
N PHE A 123 3.25 -10.44 -4.30
CA PHE A 123 4.15 -9.43 -4.86
C PHE A 123 5.28 -9.05 -3.90
N SER A 124 4.98 -9.00 -2.60
CA SER A 124 5.94 -8.73 -1.52
C SER A 124 7.08 -9.74 -1.44
N ASP A 125 6.84 -10.97 -1.88
CA ASP A 125 7.79 -12.08 -1.71
C ASP A 125 8.76 -12.19 -2.91
N ILE A 126 8.41 -11.55 -4.03
CA ILE A 126 9.17 -11.60 -5.29
C ILE A 126 9.74 -10.24 -5.71
N ALA A 127 9.23 -9.15 -5.11
CA ALA A 127 9.77 -7.82 -5.35
C ALA A 127 11.21 -7.75 -4.82
N PRO A 128 12.15 -7.18 -5.59
CA PRO A 128 13.48 -6.89 -5.08
C PRO A 128 13.39 -6.00 -3.83
N PRO A 129 14.24 -6.22 -2.81
CA PRO A 129 14.32 -5.31 -1.67
C PRO A 129 14.68 -3.91 -2.16
N ASP A 130 13.87 -2.92 -1.77
CA ASP A 130 14.05 -1.52 -2.14
C ASP A 130 15.15 -0.90 -1.28
N ALA A 131 16.40 -1.10 -1.72
CA ALA A 131 17.58 -0.63 -1.01
C ALA A 131 17.61 0.91 -0.86
N GLU A 132 17.01 1.65 -1.78
CA GLU A 132 16.94 3.12 -1.72
C GLU A 132 15.95 3.57 -0.64
N ALA A 133 14.78 2.92 -0.54
CA ALA A 133 13.84 3.17 0.54
C ALA A 133 14.39 2.77 1.92
N GLU A 134 15.11 1.64 2.01
CA GLU A 134 15.77 1.20 3.25
C GLU A 134 16.88 2.16 3.69
N GLU A 135 17.70 2.64 2.75
CA GLU A 135 18.75 3.62 3.03
C GLU A 135 18.17 4.98 3.42
N HIS A 136 17.11 5.45 2.75
CA HIS A 136 16.41 6.69 3.12
C HIS A 136 15.79 6.59 4.52
N ALA A 137 15.11 5.48 4.84
CA ALA A 137 14.58 5.24 6.19
C ALA A 137 15.72 5.22 7.24
N ARG A 138 16.85 4.58 6.93
CA ARG A 138 18.01 4.53 7.82
C ARG A 138 18.64 5.91 8.04
N LEU A 139 18.70 6.75 7.02
CA LEU A 139 19.27 8.11 7.10
C LEU A 139 18.37 9.09 7.83
N HIS A 140 17.04 8.96 7.73
CA HIS A 140 16.08 9.82 8.42
C HIS A 140 15.77 9.40 9.87
N LEU A 141 16.33 8.28 10.36
CA LEU A 141 16.14 7.79 11.73
C LEU A 141 16.78 8.63 12.86
N PRO A 142 17.69 9.61 12.66
CA PRO A 142 18.24 10.40 13.77
C PRO A 142 18.19 11.95 13.63
N GLU A 143 17.47 12.54 12.67
CA GLU A 143 17.33 14.02 12.59
C GLU A 143 16.06 14.57 13.27
N MET A 144 15.30 13.74 13.99
CA MET A 144 14.12 14.17 14.74
C MET A 144 14.43 14.56 16.20
N ASP A 145 15.62 15.07 16.49
CA ASP A 145 16.02 15.42 17.86
C ASP A 145 16.71 16.79 18.03
N THR A 146 16.67 17.68 17.01
CA THR A 146 17.26 19.03 17.14
C THR A 146 16.31 20.21 17.05
N ASP A 147 15.00 20.01 16.87
CA ASP A 147 14.02 21.12 16.95
C ASP A 147 12.72 20.77 17.72
N ALA A 148 12.85 19.93 18.75
CA ALA A 148 11.75 19.46 19.59
C ALA A 148 11.08 20.54 20.47
N SER A 149 11.41 21.83 20.30
CA SER A 149 10.84 22.89 21.14
C SER A 149 9.59 23.56 20.55
N VAL A 150 9.30 23.43 19.24
CA VAL A 150 8.16 24.14 18.61
C VAL A 150 7.10 23.22 17.98
N HIS A 151 7.35 21.93 17.75
CA HIS A 151 6.46 21.06 16.94
C HIS A 151 5.68 19.98 17.71
N ARG A 152 5.56 20.09 19.04
CA ARG A 152 5.00 19.00 19.87
C ARG A 152 3.50 18.72 19.74
N GLU A 153 2.72 19.51 19.00
CA GLU A 153 1.27 19.31 18.88
C GLU A 153 0.79 18.65 17.58
N PHE A 154 1.67 18.33 16.61
CA PHE A 154 1.21 17.95 15.27
C PHE A 154 1.87 16.70 14.65
N ASP A 155 2.40 15.79 15.47
CA ASP A 155 3.08 14.57 14.99
C ASP A 155 2.14 13.36 14.85
N GLY A 156 0.89 13.59 14.48
CA GLY A 156 -0.15 12.55 14.42
C GLY A 156 -0.30 11.81 13.08
N ILE A 157 0.51 12.15 12.05
CA ILE A 157 0.23 11.70 10.67
C ILE A 157 1.42 10.94 10.04
N ALA A 158 2.66 11.14 10.52
CA ALA A 158 3.84 10.56 9.87
C ALA A 158 4.19 9.14 10.34
N ASP A 159 3.94 8.81 11.61
CA ASP A 159 4.41 7.54 12.21
C ASP A 159 3.46 6.35 11.98
N GLU A 160 2.28 6.57 11.40
CA GLU A 160 1.25 5.52 11.30
C GLU A 160 1.48 4.54 10.14
N SER A 161 2.22 4.92 9.09
CA SER A 161 2.37 4.09 7.88
C SER A 161 3.33 2.90 8.08
N SER A 162 4.49 3.13 8.68
CA SER A 162 5.51 2.08 8.87
C SER A 162 5.13 1.12 10.01
N LEU A 163 4.73 1.68 11.17
CA LEU A 163 4.17 0.90 12.28
C LEU A 163 2.87 0.18 11.87
N GLY A 164 2.07 0.82 11.02
CA GLY A 164 0.85 0.25 10.45
C GLY A 164 1.13 -0.96 9.57
N LYS A 165 2.13 -0.91 8.68
CA LYS A 165 2.53 -2.03 7.81
C LYS A 165 2.94 -3.26 8.63
N HIS A 166 3.88 -3.13 9.57
CA HIS A 166 4.32 -4.26 10.39
C HIS A 166 3.19 -4.84 11.26
N ARG A 167 2.30 -3.99 11.77
CA ARG A 167 1.12 -4.42 12.52
C ARG A 167 0.08 -5.12 11.64
N LEU A 168 -0.14 -4.63 10.42
CA LEU A 168 -1.00 -5.25 9.41
C LEU A 168 -0.45 -6.61 8.99
N GLU A 169 0.85 -6.72 8.75
CA GLU A 169 1.51 -7.99 8.42
C GLU A 169 1.41 -8.99 9.58
N ALA A 170 1.59 -8.54 10.82
CA ALA A 170 1.42 -9.38 12.00
C ALA A 170 -0.03 -9.88 12.13
N LEU A 171 -1.01 -9.01 11.90
CA LEU A 171 -2.44 -9.38 11.92
C LEU A 171 -2.80 -10.33 10.78
N GLU A 172 -2.22 -10.15 9.60
CA GLU A 172 -2.44 -11.03 8.46
C GLU A 172 -1.84 -12.43 8.69
N ASN A 173 -0.66 -12.51 9.30
CA ASN A 173 -0.04 -13.78 9.69
C ASN A 173 -0.88 -14.49 10.77
N GLN A 174 -1.42 -13.74 11.73
CA GLN A 174 -2.32 -14.27 12.77
C GLN A 174 -3.67 -14.71 12.18
N LEU A 175 -4.26 -13.93 11.27
CA LEU A 175 -5.50 -14.29 10.60
C LEU A 175 -5.31 -15.53 9.73
N SER A 176 -4.22 -15.62 8.98
CA SER A 176 -3.89 -16.83 8.20
C SER A 176 -3.76 -18.08 9.08
N GLN A 177 -3.30 -17.95 10.33
CA GLN A 177 -3.30 -19.04 11.32
C GLN A 177 -4.69 -19.37 11.86
N MET A 178 -5.58 -18.38 12.01
CA MET A 178 -6.93 -18.56 12.55
C MET A 178 -7.95 -19.03 11.50
N THR A 179 -7.80 -18.65 10.22
CA THR A 179 -8.70 -19.12 9.15
C THR A 179 -8.37 -20.55 8.71
N ALA A 180 -7.21 -21.09 9.12
CA ALA A 180 -6.78 -22.47 8.85
C ALA A 180 -7.34 -23.49 9.86
N GLY A 181 -8.55 -23.26 10.38
CA GLY A 181 -9.29 -24.24 11.17
C GLY A 181 -9.76 -25.40 10.29
N SER A 182 -9.17 -26.58 10.49
CA SER A 182 -9.62 -27.91 10.00
C SER A 182 -9.22 -28.36 8.60
N SER A 183 -8.00 -28.05 8.13
CA SER A 183 -7.27 -29.01 7.31
C SER A 183 -5.76 -28.81 7.49
N SER A 184 -5.05 -29.89 7.79
CA SER A 184 -3.60 -29.93 8.00
C SER A 184 -2.86 -29.69 6.68
N THR A 185 -2.95 -28.48 6.13
CA THR A 185 -2.10 -28.03 5.04
C THR A 185 -0.95 -27.29 5.68
N SER A 186 0.21 -27.92 5.71
CA SER A 186 1.48 -27.32 6.13
C SER A 186 1.59 -25.87 5.63
N THR A 187 2.00 -24.96 6.52
CA THR A 187 2.39 -23.59 6.19
C THR A 187 3.40 -23.67 5.04
N ARG A 188 2.94 -23.49 3.80
CA ARG A 188 3.83 -23.60 2.63
C ARG A 188 4.87 -22.47 2.76
N PRO A 189 6.17 -22.76 2.59
CA PRO A 189 7.21 -21.74 2.64
C PRO A 189 6.87 -20.63 1.64
N ARG A 190 7.11 -19.37 2.01
CA ARG A 190 6.89 -18.21 1.11
C ARG A 190 7.69 -18.45 -0.17
N LEU A 191 7.02 -18.35 -1.32
CA LEU A 191 7.63 -18.65 -2.62
C LEU A 191 8.60 -17.52 -2.98
N SER A 192 9.86 -17.89 -3.19
CA SER A 192 10.95 -17.01 -3.60
C SER A 192 10.86 -16.70 -5.10
N TYR A 193 11.56 -15.65 -5.54
CA TYR A 193 11.80 -15.38 -6.96
C TYR A 193 12.35 -16.61 -7.73
N SER A 194 13.21 -17.41 -7.10
CA SER A 194 13.71 -18.67 -7.68
C SER A 194 12.61 -19.66 -7.99
N ASP A 195 11.59 -19.72 -7.13
CA ASP A 195 10.49 -20.67 -7.25
C ASP A 195 9.56 -20.27 -8.40
N VAL A 196 9.40 -18.97 -8.63
CA VAL A 196 8.68 -18.45 -9.80
C VAL A 196 9.40 -18.82 -11.11
N GLN A 197 10.73 -18.74 -11.15
CA GLN A 197 11.51 -19.18 -12.33
C GLN A 197 11.38 -20.69 -12.55
N LEU A 198 11.35 -21.49 -11.47
CA LEU A 198 11.09 -22.92 -11.57
C LEU A 198 9.68 -23.19 -12.11
N LEU A 199 8.66 -22.50 -11.60
CA LEU A 199 7.28 -22.60 -12.09
C LEU A 199 7.17 -22.26 -13.57
N LYS A 200 7.85 -21.21 -14.02
CA LYS A 200 7.93 -20.83 -15.43
C LYS A 200 8.50 -21.97 -16.28
N SER A 201 9.63 -22.56 -15.88
CA SER A 201 10.22 -23.68 -16.62
C SER A 201 9.29 -24.90 -16.68
N ARG A 202 8.55 -25.18 -15.60
CA ARG A 202 7.54 -26.26 -15.55
C ARG A 202 6.39 -26.00 -16.52
N ILE A 203 5.91 -24.76 -16.60
CA ILE A 203 4.85 -24.37 -17.56
C ILE A 203 5.32 -24.54 -18.99
N GLU A 204 6.55 -24.15 -19.31
CA GLU A 204 7.13 -24.31 -20.66
C GLU A 204 7.26 -25.80 -21.04
N MET A 205 7.72 -26.64 -20.10
CA MET A 205 7.77 -28.09 -20.32
C MET A 205 6.38 -28.67 -20.54
N LEU A 206 5.41 -28.35 -19.68
CA LEU A 206 4.03 -28.84 -19.79
C LEU A 206 3.39 -28.39 -21.10
N ALA A 207 3.58 -27.13 -21.51
CA ALA A 207 3.11 -26.63 -22.79
C ALA A 207 3.70 -27.42 -23.98
N SER A 208 4.99 -27.74 -23.93
CA SER A 208 5.66 -28.54 -24.97
C SER A 208 5.13 -29.98 -25.04
N GLU A 209 4.77 -30.57 -23.90
CA GLU A 209 4.24 -31.93 -23.82
C GLU A 209 2.79 -31.99 -24.32
N VAL A 210 1.98 -31.00 -23.95
CA VAL A 210 0.60 -30.86 -24.47
C VAL A 210 0.60 -30.75 -25.99
N LEU A 211 1.48 -29.91 -26.57
CA LEU A 211 1.60 -29.74 -28.02
C LEU A 211 2.10 -31.00 -28.77
N GLN A 212 2.87 -31.86 -28.11
CA GLN A 212 3.33 -33.13 -28.70
C GLN A 212 2.28 -34.24 -28.59
N SER A 213 1.35 -34.11 -27.65
CA SER A 213 0.32 -35.12 -27.35
C SER A 213 -1.03 -34.93 -28.06
N GLY A 214 -1.27 -33.74 -28.62
CA GLY A 214 -2.45 -33.38 -29.43
C GLY A 214 -2.26 -33.68 -30.90
#